data_AF-A0AAE0YMH2-F1
#
_entry.id   AF-A0AAE0YMH2-F1
#
_cell.length_a   1.000
_cell.length_b   1.000
_cell.length_c   1.000
_cell.angle_alpha   90.00
_cell.angle_beta   90.00
_cell.angle_gamma   90.00
#
_symmetry.space_group_name_H-M   'P 1'
#
loop_
_entity.id
_entity.type
_entity.pdbx_description
1 polymer ?
#
loop_
_entity_poly.entity_id
_entity_poly.type
_entity_poly.pdbx_seq_one_letter_code
_entity_poly.pdbx_strand_id
1 'polypeptide(L)'
;MPIRLSVFQHEKLEYYFNFYEPNENGCLDDTSISRFMERVLAFTRWSEDDVRTIHCREIHDAFFEVLFENTWEGGGKLHQVSLDDWLKMWAKLLPGCMGIGNFPVWLRLLPKTLFQMIDRNNDEVVGVNELAIFYTDMVHIPEALAETRASLAYDQMTDYGRYPLNLSSYEMIFSNFLIGRTPFGPGRHIFGCFEHNVKSFKLIQTAEDEEEGEEVEKKAPEGRVLLRRPSKERLPSGNSPFGMASRR
;
A
#
# COMPACT_ATOMS: atom_id res chain seq x y z
N MET A 1 -15.23 -13.40 -22.22
CA MET A 1 -15.58 -12.13 -21.54
C MET A 1 -14.33 -11.27 -21.50
N PRO A 2 -14.39 -9.96 -21.80
CA PRO A 2 -13.23 -9.08 -21.64
C PRO A 2 -12.83 -9.09 -20.16
N ILE A 3 -11.54 -9.32 -19.90
CA ILE A 3 -11.04 -9.38 -18.54
C ILE A 3 -10.98 -7.95 -18.00
N ARG A 4 -11.73 -7.69 -16.91
CA ARG A 4 -11.90 -6.36 -16.34
C ARG A 4 -11.13 -6.23 -15.03
N LEU A 5 -10.29 -5.21 -14.95
CA LEU A 5 -9.65 -4.80 -13.70
C LEU A 5 -10.73 -4.41 -12.68
N SER A 6 -10.50 -4.76 -11.41
CA SER A 6 -11.32 -4.23 -10.32
C SER A 6 -11.09 -2.72 -10.15
N VAL A 7 -12.04 -2.01 -9.52
CA VAL A 7 -11.90 -0.57 -9.20
C VAL A 7 -10.58 -0.30 -8.47
N PHE A 8 -10.28 -1.13 -7.46
CA PHE A 8 -9.03 -1.01 -6.70
C PHE A 8 -7.77 -1.27 -7.54
N GLN A 9 -7.81 -2.21 -8.49
CA GLN A 9 -6.69 -2.41 -9.41
C GLN A 9 -6.49 -1.21 -10.34
N HIS A 10 -7.59 -0.60 -10.82
CA HIS A 10 -7.50 0.62 -11.63
C HIS A 10 -6.79 1.73 -10.87
N GLU A 11 -7.20 2.03 -9.64
CA GLU A 11 -6.58 3.07 -8.81
C GLU A 11 -5.08 2.82 -8.58
N LYS A 12 -4.69 1.58 -8.28
CA LYS A 12 -3.27 1.21 -8.13
C LYS A 12 -2.46 1.44 -9.38
N LEU A 13 -2.98 0.96 -10.51
CA LEU A 13 -2.27 1.02 -11.78
C LEU A 13 -2.21 2.45 -12.31
N GLU A 14 -3.24 3.27 -12.06
CA GLU A 14 -3.21 4.70 -12.34
C GLU A 14 -2.19 5.43 -11.46
N TYR A 15 -2.13 5.09 -10.16
CA TYR A 15 -1.09 5.62 -9.27
C TYR A 15 0.31 5.24 -9.78
N TYR A 16 0.48 4.00 -10.25
CA TYR A 16 1.74 3.54 -10.83
C TYR A 16 2.07 4.23 -12.17
N PHE A 17 1.07 4.53 -13.00
CA PHE A 17 1.25 5.31 -14.21
C PHE A 17 1.75 6.73 -13.89
N ASN A 18 1.13 7.38 -12.90
CA ASN A 18 1.52 8.72 -12.44
C ASN A 18 2.91 8.75 -11.80
N PHE A 19 3.36 7.64 -11.20
CA PHE A 19 4.73 7.50 -10.73
C PHE A 19 5.75 7.72 -11.85
N TYR A 20 5.44 7.40 -13.12
CA TYR A 20 6.33 7.67 -14.25
C TYR A 20 6.22 9.07 -14.86
N GLU A 21 5.50 10.00 -14.21
CA GLU A 21 5.34 11.40 -14.65
C GLU A 21 4.93 11.55 -16.12
N PRO A 22 3.66 11.21 -16.43
CA PRO A 22 3.08 11.49 -17.73
C PRO A 22 3.25 12.97 -18.11
N ASN A 23 3.42 13.23 -19.41
CA ASN A 23 3.56 14.59 -19.92
C ASN A 23 2.28 15.41 -19.77
N GLU A 24 2.28 16.66 -20.24
CA GLU A 24 1.14 17.58 -20.17
C GLU A 24 -0.14 17.06 -20.85
N ASN A 25 0.01 16.08 -21.76
CA ASN A 25 -1.12 15.41 -22.44
C ASN A 25 -1.59 14.14 -21.69
N GLY A 26 -1.08 13.87 -20.48
CA GLY A 26 -1.40 12.70 -19.69
C GLY A 26 -0.90 11.38 -20.30
N CYS A 27 0.20 11.42 -21.05
CA CYS A 27 0.77 10.26 -21.72
C CYS A 27 2.23 10.01 -21.29
N LEU A 28 2.62 8.73 -21.25
CA LEU A 28 4.02 8.33 -21.24
C LEU A 28 4.55 8.34 -22.69
N ASP A 29 5.78 8.80 -22.84
CA ASP A 29 6.48 9.00 -24.11
C ASP A 29 7.99 8.74 -23.96
N ASP A 30 8.76 8.86 -25.04
CA ASP A 30 10.20 8.61 -25.04
C ASP A 30 10.97 9.47 -24.02
N THR A 31 10.43 10.62 -23.62
CA THR A 31 11.06 11.50 -22.62
C THR A 31 10.77 11.08 -21.18
N SER A 32 9.79 10.21 -20.97
CA SER A 32 9.33 9.80 -19.64
C SER A 32 10.40 8.98 -18.90
N ILE A 33 11.15 8.14 -19.60
CA ILE A 33 12.26 7.39 -18.99
C ILE A 33 13.38 8.34 -18.55
N SER A 34 13.71 9.34 -19.38
CA SER A 34 14.74 10.33 -19.04
C SER A 34 14.34 11.12 -17.79
N ARG A 35 13.10 11.63 -17.72
CA ARG A 35 12.57 12.31 -16.52
C ARG A 35 12.61 11.40 -15.29
N PHE A 36 12.17 10.15 -15.44
CA PHE A 36 12.21 9.17 -14.37
C PHE A 36 13.63 8.93 -13.85
N MET A 37 14.59 8.74 -14.75
CA MET A 37 16.00 8.49 -14.40
C MET A 37 16.67 9.71 -13.77
N GLU A 38 16.37 10.93 -14.23
CA GLU A 38 16.81 12.17 -13.58
C GLU A 38 16.35 12.22 -12.13
N ARG A 39 15.09 11.86 -11.86
CA ARG A 39 14.55 11.79 -10.50
C ARG A 39 15.18 10.68 -9.67
N VAL A 40 15.41 9.50 -10.26
CA VAL A 40 16.16 8.41 -9.60
C VAL A 40 17.54 8.89 -9.16
N LEU A 41 18.30 9.53 -10.05
CA LEU A 41 19.64 10.04 -9.73
C LEU A 41 19.61 11.14 -8.67
N ALA A 42 18.63 12.03 -8.74
CA ALA A 42 18.43 13.07 -7.72
C ALA A 42 18.15 12.46 -6.33
N PHE A 43 17.35 11.39 -6.29
CA PHE A 43 16.99 10.68 -5.07
C PHE A 43 18.14 9.86 -4.49
N THR A 44 18.70 8.96 -5.31
CA THR A 44 19.70 7.96 -4.86
C THR A 44 21.10 8.54 -4.71
N ARG A 45 21.39 9.66 -5.39
CA ARG A 45 22.74 10.25 -5.51
C ARG A 45 23.76 9.31 -6.15
N TRP A 46 23.31 8.31 -6.90
CA TRP A 46 24.21 7.46 -7.70
C TRP A 46 24.85 8.27 -8.83
N SER A 47 26.03 7.85 -9.30
CA SER A 47 26.61 8.43 -10.52
C SER A 47 25.98 7.82 -11.76
N GLU A 48 26.08 8.52 -12.90
CA GLU A 48 25.61 7.99 -14.20
C GLU A 48 26.33 6.69 -14.57
N ASP A 49 27.63 6.59 -14.28
CA ASP A 49 28.45 5.40 -14.54
C ASP A 49 28.33 4.31 -13.46
N ASP A 50 27.48 4.50 -12.44
CA ASP A 50 27.25 3.48 -11.41
C ASP A 50 26.53 2.27 -12.02
N VAL A 51 26.99 1.06 -11.73
CA VAL A 51 26.37 -0.18 -12.18
C VAL A 51 24.89 -0.25 -11.81
N ARG A 52 24.51 0.31 -10.65
CA ARG A 52 23.11 0.38 -10.18
C ARG A 52 22.27 1.30 -11.06
N THR A 53 22.83 2.45 -11.47
CA THR A 53 22.17 3.38 -12.39
C THR A 53 21.96 2.73 -13.74
N ILE A 54 23.02 2.15 -14.31
CA ILE A 54 22.97 1.48 -15.61
C ILE A 54 21.92 0.36 -15.58
N HIS A 55 21.95 -0.48 -14.56
CA HIS A 55 21.00 -1.57 -14.40
C HIS A 55 19.55 -1.08 -14.24
N CYS A 56 19.33 -0.04 -13.43
CA CYS A 56 18.02 0.60 -13.27
C CYS A 56 17.50 1.11 -14.61
N ARG A 57 18.36 1.77 -15.40
CA ARG A 57 18.02 2.30 -16.71
C ARG A 57 17.65 1.20 -17.69
N GLU A 58 18.49 0.17 -17.83
CA GLU A 58 18.26 -0.96 -18.75
C GLU A 58 16.93 -1.68 -18.47
N ILE A 59 16.58 -1.88 -17.19
CA ILE A 59 15.30 -2.50 -16.82
C ILE A 59 14.12 -1.62 -17.24
N HIS A 60 14.23 -0.31 -17.06
CA HIS A 60 13.17 0.63 -17.44
C HIS A 60 13.08 0.84 -18.94
N ASP A 61 14.21 0.87 -19.66
CA ASP A 61 14.26 0.90 -21.13
C ASP A 61 13.53 -0.34 -21.69
N ALA A 62 13.89 -1.55 -21.23
CA ALA A 62 13.22 -2.79 -21.65
C ALA A 62 11.73 -2.81 -21.30
N PHE A 63 11.34 -2.24 -20.16
CA PHE A 63 9.93 -2.11 -19.78
C PHE A 63 9.17 -1.19 -20.75
N PHE A 64 9.71 -0.01 -21.03
CA PHE A 64 9.07 0.97 -21.89
C PHE A 64 9.03 0.53 -23.36
N GLU A 65 10.06 -0.14 -23.85
CA GLU A 65 10.06 -0.78 -25.18
C GLU A 65 8.88 -1.74 -25.29
N VAL A 66 8.75 -2.69 -24.36
CA VAL A 66 7.64 -3.65 -24.33
C VAL A 66 6.29 -2.94 -24.19
N LEU A 67 6.21 -1.90 -23.35
CA LEU A 67 5.01 -1.10 -23.18
C LEU A 67 4.58 -0.46 -24.51
N PHE A 68 5.48 0.26 -25.18
CA PHE A 68 5.20 0.94 -26.44
C PHE A 68 4.80 -0.04 -27.54
N GLU A 69 5.54 -1.14 -27.69
CA GLU A 69 5.23 -2.19 -28.66
C GLU A 69 3.83 -2.78 -28.43
N ASN A 70 3.52 -3.20 -27.21
CA ASN A 70 2.21 -3.80 -26.88
C ASN A 70 1.05 -2.83 -27.09
N THR A 71 1.24 -1.54 -26.78
CA THR A 71 0.20 -0.53 -26.98
C THR A 71 0.02 -0.19 -28.44
N TRP A 72 1.11 -0.12 -29.21
CA TRP A 72 1.06 0.12 -30.66
C TRP A 72 0.36 -1.02 -31.40
N GLU A 73 0.73 -2.27 -31.12
CA GLU A 73 0.06 -3.45 -31.67
C GLU A 73 -1.43 -3.53 -31.29
N GLY A 74 -1.77 -2.95 -30.14
CA GLY A 74 -3.16 -2.79 -29.66
C GLY A 74 -3.96 -1.71 -30.38
N GLY A 75 -3.39 -1.01 -31.36
CA GLY A 75 -4.02 0.11 -32.08
C GLY A 75 -3.84 1.47 -31.41
N GLY A 76 -2.92 1.58 -30.45
CA GLY A 76 -2.51 2.83 -29.82
C GLY A 76 -1.65 3.71 -30.73
N LYS A 77 -1.01 4.72 -30.16
CA LYS A 77 -0.07 5.58 -30.87
C LYS A 77 1.37 5.09 -30.67
N LEU A 78 2.17 5.17 -31.73
CA LEU A 78 3.58 4.81 -31.66
C LEU A 78 4.32 5.73 -30.67
N HIS A 79 5.14 5.16 -29.78
CA HIS A 79 5.91 5.87 -28.75
C HIS A 79 5.07 6.77 -27.81
N GLN A 80 3.77 6.49 -27.66
CA GLN A 80 2.89 7.24 -26.78
C GLN A 80 1.85 6.32 -26.13
N VAL A 81 1.83 6.31 -24.79
CA VAL A 81 0.93 5.46 -23.99
C VAL A 81 0.05 6.35 -23.13
N SER A 82 -1.26 6.31 -23.38
CA SER A 82 -2.24 6.94 -22.48
C SER A 82 -2.52 6.06 -21.26
N LEU A 83 -3.19 6.61 -20.25
CA LEU A 83 -3.66 5.83 -19.09
C LEU A 83 -4.57 4.66 -19.53
N ASP A 84 -5.41 4.84 -20.55
CA ASP A 84 -6.28 3.77 -21.04
C ASP A 84 -5.48 2.63 -21.71
N ASP A 85 -4.45 2.97 -22.48
CA ASP A 85 -3.54 1.97 -23.09
C ASP A 85 -2.78 1.19 -22.02
N TRP A 86 -2.28 1.90 -21.00
CA TRP A 86 -1.64 1.32 -19.82
C TRP A 86 -2.57 0.32 -19.11
N LEU A 87 -3.79 0.72 -18.79
CA LEU A 87 -4.76 -0.14 -18.11
C LEU A 87 -5.16 -1.35 -18.96
N LYS A 88 -5.29 -1.20 -20.28
CA LYS A 88 -5.53 -2.31 -21.21
C LYS A 88 -4.37 -3.31 -21.22
N MET A 89 -3.12 -2.84 -21.20
CA MET A 89 -1.95 -3.71 -21.12
C MET A 89 -2.00 -4.53 -19.83
N TRP A 90 -2.19 -3.89 -18.68
CA TRP A 90 -2.27 -4.61 -17.39
C TRP A 90 -3.47 -5.57 -17.32
N ALA A 91 -4.62 -5.21 -17.91
CA ALA A 91 -5.78 -6.09 -17.97
C ALA A 91 -5.51 -7.37 -18.78
N LYS A 92 -4.59 -7.33 -19.76
CA LYS A 92 -4.12 -8.51 -20.51
C LYS A 92 -3.03 -9.29 -19.78
N LEU A 93 -2.15 -8.61 -19.05
CA LEU A 93 -0.96 -9.21 -18.41
C LEU A 93 -1.29 -9.91 -17.08
N LEU A 94 -2.07 -9.28 -16.20
CA LEU A 94 -2.34 -9.77 -14.85
C LEU A 94 -3.15 -11.08 -14.75
N PRO A 95 -4.06 -11.41 -15.68
CA PRO A 95 -4.85 -12.65 -15.57
C PRO A 95 -3.96 -13.89 -15.60
N GLY A 96 -4.13 -14.78 -14.62
CA GLY A 96 -3.34 -16.01 -14.49
C GLY A 96 -2.03 -15.84 -13.71
N CYS A 97 -1.62 -14.61 -13.39
CA CYS A 97 -0.50 -14.38 -12.48
C CYS A 97 -0.91 -14.69 -11.03
N MET A 98 -0.19 -15.62 -10.38
CA MET A 98 -0.39 -15.98 -8.97
C MET A 98 0.74 -15.44 -8.07
N GLY A 99 1.82 -14.92 -8.65
CA GLY A 99 2.91 -14.28 -7.92
C GLY A 99 4.02 -13.84 -8.87
N ILE A 100 5.14 -13.37 -8.30
CA ILE A 100 6.26 -12.78 -9.06
C ILE A 100 6.82 -13.73 -10.13
N GLY A 101 6.82 -15.05 -9.87
CA GLY A 101 7.32 -16.06 -10.81
C GLY A 101 6.54 -16.15 -12.13
N ASN A 102 5.32 -15.61 -12.19
CA ASN A 102 4.51 -15.61 -13.41
C ASN A 102 4.71 -14.35 -14.27
N PHE A 103 5.48 -13.37 -13.79
CA PHE A 103 5.67 -12.12 -14.51
C PHE A 103 6.80 -12.20 -15.55
N PRO A 104 6.72 -11.38 -16.62
CA PRO A 104 7.84 -11.15 -17.53
C PRO A 104 9.13 -10.77 -16.78
N VAL A 105 10.29 -11.04 -17.39
CA VAL A 105 11.61 -10.83 -16.77
C VAL A 105 11.75 -9.39 -16.23
N TRP A 106 11.46 -8.38 -17.04
CA TRP A 106 11.55 -6.97 -16.64
C TRP A 106 10.74 -6.68 -15.39
N LEU A 107 9.53 -7.22 -15.29
CA LEU A 107 8.62 -6.98 -14.16
C LEU A 107 9.08 -7.70 -12.88
N ARG A 108 9.85 -8.77 -13.01
CA ARG A 108 10.52 -9.44 -11.87
C ARG A 108 11.76 -8.70 -11.39
N LEU A 109 12.35 -7.83 -12.23
CA LEU A 109 13.53 -7.05 -11.87
C LEU A 109 13.17 -5.71 -11.24
N LEU A 110 12.04 -5.09 -11.63
CA LEU A 110 11.55 -3.84 -11.06
C LEU A 110 11.53 -3.78 -9.51
N PRO A 111 10.97 -4.77 -8.77
CA PRO A 111 10.98 -4.70 -7.31
C PRO A 111 12.39 -4.73 -6.73
N LYS A 112 13.36 -5.35 -7.41
CA LYS A 112 14.76 -5.37 -6.96
C LYS A 112 15.40 -4.00 -7.10
N THR A 113 15.17 -3.34 -8.23
CA THR A 113 15.62 -1.97 -8.47
C THR A 113 15.02 -1.01 -7.45
N LEU A 114 13.70 -1.07 -7.23
CA LEU A 114 13.02 -0.24 -6.24
C LEU A 114 13.54 -0.49 -4.83
N PHE A 115 13.72 -1.76 -4.44
CA PHE A 115 14.29 -2.12 -3.15
C PHE A 115 15.68 -1.51 -2.96
N GLN A 116 16.56 -1.64 -3.96
CA GLN A 116 17.92 -1.09 -3.92
C GLN A 116 17.95 0.45 -3.87
N MET A 117 16.94 1.12 -4.44
CA MET A 117 16.80 2.56 -4.30
C MET A 117 16.43 2.96 -2.86
N ILE A 118 15.59 2.16 -2.19
CA ILE A 118 15.07 2.45 -0.85
C ILE A 118 16.10 2.08 0.23
N ASP A 119 16.77 0.93 0.11
CA ASP A 119 17.84 0.46 1.01
C ASP A 119 19.10 1.32 0.83
N ARG A 120 19.17 2.42 1.57
CA ARG A 120 20.23 3.44 1.42
C ARG A 120 21.48 3.04 2.17
N ASN A 121 21.35 2.33 3.28
CA ASN A 121 22.47 1.88 4.09
C ASN A 121 23.08 0.55 3.58
N ASN A 122 22.41 -0.14 2.63
CA ASN A 122 22.80 -1.43 2.07
C ASN A 122 22.91 -2.53 3.12
N ASP A 123 21.99 -2.54 4.10
CA ASP A 123 21.90 -3.59 5.11
C ASP A 123 20.94 -4.74 4.73
N GLU A 124 20.41 -4.70 3.50
CA GLU A 124 19.45 -5.66 2.94
C GLU A 124 18.07 -5.65 3.63
N VAL A 125 17.77 -4.63 4.44
CA VAL A 125 16.51 -4.46 5.17
C VAL A 125 16.05 -3.01 5.13
N VAL A 126 14.93 -2.76 4.47
CA VAL A 126 14.36 -1.42 4.45
C VAL A 126 13.79 -1.06 5.83
N GLY A 127 14.23 0.08 6.38
CA GLY A 127 13.71 0.65 7.62
C GLY A 127 12.57 1.67 7.42
N VAL A 128 11.91 2.05 8.52
CA VAL A 128 10.83 3.07 8.49
C VAL A 128 11.32 4.44 8.01
N ASN A 129 12.54 4.83 8.39
CA ASN A 129 13.13 6.11 7.97
C ASN A 129 13.43 6.12 6.47
N GLU A 130 13.90 5.01 5.92
CA GLU A 130 14.17 4.87 4.49
C GLU A 130 12.88 4.92 3.67
N LEU A 131 11.81 4.28 4.16
CA LEU A 131 10.47 4.43 3.57
C LEU A 131 9.97 5.87 3.60
N ALA A 132 10.14 6.59 4.72
CA ALA A 132 9.73 7.99 4.83
C ALA A 132 10.49 8.86 3.82
N ILE A 133 11.81 8.67 3.71
CA ILE A 133 12.65 9.38 2.74
C ILE A 133 12.23 9.04 1.31
N PHE A 134 11.95 7.77 1.00
CA PHE A 134 11.44 7.39 -0.31
C PHE A 134 10.10 8.05 -0.64
N TYR A 135 9.16 8.09 0.31
CA TYR A 135 7.87 8.73 0.11
C TYR A 135 7.97 10.25 -0.08
N THR A 136 8.87 10.91 0.64
CA THR A 136 9.07 12.36 0.51
C THR A 136 9.82 12.70 -0.78
N ASP A 137 10.96 12.07 -1.02
CA ASP A 137 11.91 12.53 -2.03
C ASP A 137 11.68 11.90 -3.41
N MET A 138 11.20 10.65 -3.47
CA MET A 138 10.95 9.93 -4.72
C MET A 138 9.48 9.95 -5.14
N VAL A 139 8.55 9.87 -4.17
CA VAL A 139 7.09 9.89 -4.43
C VAL A 139 6.49 11.30 -4.29
N HIS A 140 7.22 12.25 -3.71
CA HIS A 140 6.79 13.65 -3.53
C HIS A 140 5.56 13.84 -2.62
N ILE A 141 5.45 13.00 -1.59
CA ILE A 141 4.45 13.18 -0.53
C ILE A 141 4.97 14.23 0.46
N PRO A 142 4.14 15.19 0.93
CA PRO A 142 4.55 16.15 1.95
C PRO A 142 5.11 15.46 3.20
N GLU A 143 6.25 15.94 3.71
CA GLU A 143 7.05 15.30 4.76
C GLU A 143 6.23 14.79 5.96
N ALA A 144 5.41 15.65 6.57
CA ALA A 144 4.57 15.27 7.72
C ALA A 144 3.60 14.10 7.41
N LEU A 145 3.09 14.04 6.17
CA LEU A 145 2.23 12.97 5.71
C LEU A 145 3.04 11.72 5.35
N ALA A 146 4.22 11.90 4.76
CA ALA A 146 5.14 10.82 4.40
C ALA A 146 5.61 10.04 5.63
N GLU A 147 6.00 10.71 6.72
CA GLU A 147 6.38 10.07 7.98
C GLU A 147 5.25 9.21 8.57
N THR A 148 4.04 9.78 8.64
CA THR A 148 2.86 9.09 9.16
C THR A 148 2.53 7.86 8.32
N ARG A 149 2.59 8.01 6.98
CA ARG A 149 2.31 6.92 6.04
C ARG A 149 3.41 5.86 6.04
N ALA A 150 4.67 6.24 6.22
CA ALA A 150 5.81 5.32 6.31
C ALA A 150 5.74 4.48 7.57
N SER A 151 5.39 5.06 8.73
CA SER A 151 5.18 4.28 9.96
C SER A 151 4.06 3.25 9.79
N LEU A 152 2.90 3.66 9.27
CA LEU A 152 1.81 2.74 9.00
C LEU A 152 2.19 1.67 7.96
N ALA A 153 2.86 2.07 6.88
CA ALA A 153 3.32 1.16 5.85
C ALA A 153 4.28 0.11 6.41
N TYR A 154 5.27 0.54 7.20
CA TYR A 154 6.25 -0.33 7.81
C TYR A 154 5.57 -1.38 8.70
N ASP A 155 4.66 -0.98 9.58
CA ASP A 155 3.90 -1.90 10.43
C ASP A 155 3.10 -2.91 9.61
N GLN A 156 2.42 -2.47 8.54
CA GLN A 156 1.61 -3.36 7.70
C GLN A 156 2.47 -4.29 6.83
N MET A 157 3.61 -3.83 6.34
CA MET A 157 4.53 -4.62 5.51
C MET A 157 5.31 -5.65 6.33
N THR A 158 5.57 -5.37 7.61
CA THR A 158 6.38 -6.22 8.51
C THR A 158 5.57 -7.08 9.46
N ASP A 159 4.23 -6.99 9.43
CA ASP A 159 3.34 -7.57 10.46
C ASP A 159 3.76 -7.12 11.87
N TYR A 160 3.83 -5.80 12.06
CA TYR A 160 4.26 -5.13 13.30
C TYR A 160 5.65 -5.57 13.78
N GLY A 161 6.59 -5.67 12.84
CA GLY A 161 7.98 -6.07 13.11
C GLY A 161 8.22 -7.57 13.25
N ARG A 162 7.20 -8.41 13.03
CA ARG A 162 7.35 -9.87 13.07
C ARG A 162 8.25 -10.41 11.95
N TYR A 163 8.22 -9.77 10.79
CA TYR A 163 9.04 -10.13 9.62
C TYR A 163 9.81 -8.91 9.13
N PRO A 164 11.12 -9.04 8.84
CA PRO A 164 11.91 -7.93 8.31
C PRO A 164 11.46 -7.59 6.89
N LEU A 165 11.51 -6.31 6.53
CA LEU A 165 11.25 -5.83 5.18
C LEU A 165 12.50 -6.00 4.29
N ASN A 166 12.89 -7.24 4.05
CA ASN A 166 13.98 -7.60 3.13
C ASN A 166 13.48 -7.76 1.69
N LEU A 167 14.39 -7.97 0.74
CA LEU A 167 14.05 -8.09 -0.68
C LEU A 167 12.97 -9.14 -0.96
N SER A 168 13.03 -10.31 -0.33
CA SER A 168 12.06 -11.38 -0.56
C SER A 168 10.65 -10.98 -0.13
N SER A 169 10.52 -10.37 1.04
CA SER A 169 9.23 -9.83 1.51
C SER A 169 8.73 -8.70 0.61
N TYR A 170 9.62 -7.82 0.15
CA TYR A 170 9.30 -6.71 -0.74
C TYR A 170 8.77 -7.20 -2.10
N GLU A 171 9.38 -8.24 -2.69
CA GLU A 171 8.90 -8.89 -3.92
C GLU A 171 7.47 -9.45 -3.79
N MET A 172 7.15 -10.04 -2.63
CA MET A 172 5.79 -10.52 -2.35
C MET A 172 4.79 -9.38 -2.23
N ILE A 173 5.18 -8.29 -1.55
CA ILE A 173 4.36 -7.09 -1.39
C ILE A 173 4.15 -6.42 -2.77
N PHE A 174 5.17 -6.39 -3.62
CA PHE A 174 5.09 -5.86 -5.00
C PHE A 174 4.17 -6.69 -5.88
N SER A 175 4.24 -8.01 -5.74
CA SER A 175 3.26 -8.89 -6.38
C SER A 175 1.85 -8.55 -5.89
N ASN A 176 1.63 -8.43 -4.58
CA ASN A 176 0.33 -8.04 -4.02
C ASN A 176 -0.15 -6.68 -4.55
N PHE A 177 0.75 -5.72 -4.75
CA PHE A 177 0.44 -4.44 -5.38
C PHE A 177 -0.10 -4.62 -6.81
N LEU A 178 0.44 -5.51 -7.62
CA LEU A 178 -0.04 -5.70 -8.99
C LEU A 178 -1.32 -6.54 -9.07
N ILE A 179 -1.34 -7.72 -8.42
CA ILE A 179 -2.44 -8.69 -8.56
C ILE A 179 -3.58 -8.50 -7.56
N GLY A 180 -3.33 -7.84 -6.42
CA GLY A 180 -4.32 -7.70 -5.35
C GLY A 180 -5.59 -7.00 -5.84
N ARG A 181 -6.77 -7.53 -5.50
CA ARG A 181 -8.06 -6.96 -5.95
C ARG A 181 -8.79 -6.19 -4.85
N THR A 182 -8.23 -6.14 -3.64
CA THR A 182 -8.85 -5.60 -2.43
C THR A 182 -7.90 -4.67 -1.68
N PRO A 183 -8.42 -3.66 -0.95
CA PRO A 183 -7.61 -2.64 -0.28
C PRO A 183 -6.89 -3.09 0.99
N PHE A 184 -7.05 -4.33 1.42
CA PHE A 184 -6.53 -4.83 2.69
C PHE A 184 -5.10 -5.39 2.62
N GLY A 185 -4.51 -5.48 1.43
CA GLY A 185 -3.16 -6.01 1.26
C GLY A 185 -2.06 -4.97 1.51
N PRO A 186 -0.87 -5.39 1.98
CA PRO A 186 0.26 -4.48 2.25
C PRO A 186 0.80 -3.83 0.97
N GLY A 187 0.51 -4.40 -0.21
CA GLY A 187 0.95 -3.88 -1.51
C GLY A 187 0.53 -2.44 -1.77
N ARG A 188 -0.57 -1.98 -1.16
CA ARG A 188 -1.04 -0.58 -1.33
C ARG A 188 0.00 0.45 -0.86
N HIS A 189 0.94 0.05 -0.02
CA HIS A 189 1.91 0.95 0.59
C HIS A 189 3.20 1.11 -0.23
N ILE A 190 3.44 0.35 -1.30
CA ILE A 190 4.74 0.38 -2.00
C ILE A 190 5.16 1.77 -2.49
N PHE A 191 4.18 2.58 -2.91
CA PHE A 191 4.42 3.95 -3.35
C PHE A 191 3.73 4.97 -2.45
N GLY A 192 3.80 4.81 -1.12
CA GLY A 192 3.37 5.87 -0.20
C GLY A 192 1.87 5.96 0.05
N CYS A 193 1.12 4.87 -0.19
CA CYS A 193 -0.31 4.71 0.05
C CYS A 193 -1.20 5.70 -0.73
N PHE A 194 -1.98 5.18 -1.68
CA PHE A 194 -3.04 5.95 -2.33
C PHE A 194 -4.32 5.92 -1.48
N GLU A 195 -5.07 7.01 -1.48
CA GLU A 195 -6.33 7.10 -0.74
C GLU A 195 -7.42 6.31 -1.48
N HIS A 196 -7.73 5.10 -0.99
CA HIS A 196 -8.89 4.36 -1.46
C HIS A 196 -10.13 4.84 -0.70
N ASN A 197 -11.04 5.54 -1.38
CA ASN A 197 -12.29 5.99 -0.77
C ASN A 197 -13.27 4.82 -0.69
N VAL A 198 -13.25 4.10 0.44
CA VAL A 198 -14.20 3.01 0.71
C VAL A 198 -15.58 3.65 0.95
N LYS A 199 -16.49 3.53 -0.01
CA LYS A 199 -17.91 3.82 0.25
C LYS A 199 -18.38 2.90 1.39
N SER A 200 -18.93 3.48 2.44
CA SER A 200 -19.48 2.72 3.56
C SER A 200 -20.52 1.73 3.04
N PHE A 201 -20.26 0.44 3.21
CA PHE A 201 -21.27 -0.56 2.93
C PHE A 201 -22.23 -0.57 4.13
N LYS A 202 -23.51 -0.33 3.88
CA LYS A 202 -24.54 -0.56 4.89
C LYS A 202 -24.76 -2.07 4.97
N LEU A 203 -24.50 -2.65 6.14
CA LEU A 203 -25.00 -3.98 6.46
C LEU A 203 -26.53 -3.93 6.31
N ILE A 204 -27.11 -4.82 5.51
CA ILE A 204 -28.56 -5.02 5.48
C ILE A 204 -28.89 -5.61 6.85
N GLN A 205 -29.44 -4.79 7.75
CA GLN A 205 -30.05 -5.29 8.97
C GLN A 205 -31.26 -6.14 8.57
N THR A 206 -31.41 -7.30 9.19
CA THR A 206 -32.58 -8.16 9.06
C THR A 206 -33.83 -7.34 9.35
N ALA A 207 -34.86 -7.47 8.51
CA ALA A 207 -36.12 -6.74 8.65
C ALA A 207 -36.62 -6.81 10.09
N GLU A 208 -36.91 -5.65 10.67
CA GLU A 208 -37.57 -5.53 11.96
C GLU A 208 -38.94 -6.19 11.83
N ASP A 209 -39.25 -7.15 12.71
CA ASP A 209 -40.57 -7.73 12.81
C ASP A 209 -41.58 -6.61 13.08
N GLU A 210 -42.58 -6.49 12.19
CA GLU A 210 -43.74 -5.63 12.38
C GLU A 210 -44.54 -6.13 13.59
N GLU A 211 -44.22 -5.65 14.79
CA GLU A 211 -45.16 -5.69 15.91
C GLU A 211 -45.97 -4.39 15.91
N GLU A 212 -47.16 -4.47 15.32
CA GLU A 212 -48.22 -3.47 15.44
C GLU A 212 -48.49 -3.18 16.93
N GLY A 213 -48.33 -1.92 17.32
CA GLY A 213 -48.66 -1.45 18.66
C GLY A 213 -50.17 -1.37 18.86
N GLU A 214 -50.68 -2.12 19.83
CA GLU A 214 -51.94 -1.79 20.52
C GLU A 214 -51.64 -1.00 21.80
N GLU A 215 -52.09 0.26 21.82
CA GLU A 215 -52.16 1.08 23.02
C GLU A 215 -53.21 0.55 24.00
N VAL A 216 -52.83 0.29 25.26
CA VAL A 216 -53.80 0.27 26.38
C VAL A 216 -53.23 1.03 27.58
N GLU A 217 -53.97 2.06 27.99
CA GLU A 217 -53.62 2.99 29.06
C GLU A 217 -54.07 2.51 30.47
N LYS A 218 -53.11 2.49 31.40
CA LYS A 218 -53.12 2.68 32.88
C LYS A 218 -54.21 2.03 33.78
N LYS A 219 -53.72 1.30 34.80
CA LYS A 219 -53.99 1.57 36.24
C LYS A 219 -53.04 0.79 37.15
N ALA A 220 -52.39 1.48 38.10
CA ALA A 220 -51.63 0.85 39.20
C ALA A 220 -52.58 0.40 40.32
N PRO A 221 -52.21 -0.66 41.07
CA PRO A 221 -52.06 -0.44 42.51
C PRO A 221 -50.81 -1.11 43.11
N GLU A 222 -50.16 -0.31 43.95
CA GLU A 222 -49.50 -0.61 45.23
C GLU A 222 -49.17 -2.07 45.60
N GLY A 223 -47.88 -2.33 45.86
CA GLY A 223 -47.48 -3.43 46.75
C GLY A 223 -46.02 -3.90 46.65
N ARG A 224 -45.22 -3.51 47.65
CA ARG A 224 -43.95 -4.14 48.12
C ARG A 224 -42.61 -3.74 47.49
N VAL A 225 -42.00 -2.72 48.10
CA VAL A 225 -40.75 -2.77 48.92
C VAL A 225 -39.55 -3.56 48.36
N LEU A 226 -38.57 -2.77 47.90
CA LEU A 226 -37.11 -2.80 48.13
C LEU A 226 -36.32 -4.12 47.97
N LEU A 227 -35.30 -4.07 47.10
CA LEU A 227 -33.89 -4.02 47.56
C LEU A 227 -32.95 -3.65 46.39
N ARG A 228 -32.48 -2.39 46.38
CA ARG A 228 -31.25 -2.01 45.68
C ARG A 228 -30.07 -2.70 46.38
N ARG A 229 -29.18 -3.35 45.64
CA ARG A 229 -27.81 -3.62 46.13
C ARG A 229 -26.82 -2.61 45.55
N PRO A 230 -25.88 -2.10 46.35
CA PRO A 230 -25.13 -0.89 46.05
C PRO A 230 -23.74 -1.17 45.50
N SER A 231 -23.24 -0.20 44.74
CA SER A 231 -21.84 0.01 44.39
C SER A 231 -20.96 0.18 45.65
N LYS A 232 -19.76 -0.40 45.65
CA LYS A 232 -18.63 -0.02 46.52
C LYS A 232 -17.36 -0.11 45.67
N GLU A 233 -16.79 1.02 45.24
CA GLU A 233 -15.83 1.90 45.94
C GLU A 233 -14.45 1.26 46.20
N ARG A 234 -13.43 1.92 45.63
CA ARG A 234 -11.99 1.74 45.87
C ARG A 234 -11.59 2.28 47.24
N LEU A 235 -10.55 1.70 47.86
CA LEU A 235 -9.72 2.35 48.87
C LEU A 235 -8.25 1.82 48.82
N PRO A 236 -7.25 2.52 49.42
CA PRO A 236 -5.97 2.86 48.76
C PRO A 236 -4.70 2.31 49.46
N SER A 237 -3.54 2.73 48.93
CA SER A 237 -2.15 2.43 49.30
C SER A 237 -1.70 2.83 50.72
N GLY A 238 -0.73 2.08 51.29
CA GLY A 238 0.13 2.58 52.39
C GLY A 238 1.13 1.58 53.02
N ASN A 239 2.43 1.80 52.72
CA ASN A 239 3.69 1.63 53.50
C ASN A 239 4.22 0.29 54.12
N SER A 240 5.52 0.08 53.81
CA SER A 240 6.63 -0.79 54.32
C SER A 240 6.97 -0.58 55.82
N PRO A 241 7.77 -1.39 56.60
CA PRO A 241 9.16 -1.87 56.29
C PRO A 241 9.63 -3.21 56.95
N PHE A 242 10.95 -3.51 56.85
CA PHE A 242 11.78 -4.61 57.42
C PHE A 242 11.84 -5.94 56.63
N GLY A 243 12.98 -6.60 56.40
CA GLY A 243 14.36 -6.45 56.86
C GLY A 243 15.11 -7.78 56.64
N MET A 244 16.35 -7.68 56.15
CA MET A 244 17.45 -8.67 56.02
C MET A 244 17.31 -10.09 56.65
N ALA A 245 17.79 -11.13 55.96
CA ALA A 245 19.13 -11.73 56.19
C ALA A 245 19.33 -13.16 55.60
N SER A 246 20.31 -13.28 54.69
CA SER A 246 21.42 -14.26 54.60
C SER A 246 21.27 -15.79 54.78
N ARG A 247 22.02 -16.50 53.91
CA ARG A 247 22.61 -17.88 53.92
C ARG A 247 22.05 -18.75 52.78
N ARG A 248 22.81 -19.33 51.86
CA ARG A 248 24.20 -19.82 51.84
C ARG A 248 24.84 -19.57 50.47
#